data_AF-A0A972A793-F1
#
_entry.id   AF-A0A972A793-F1
#
_cell.length_a   1.000
_cell.length_b   1.000
_cell.length_c   1.000
_cell.angle_alpha   90.00
_cell.angle_beta   90.00
_cell.angle_gamma   90.00
#
_symmetry.space_group_name_H-M   'P 1'
#
loop_
_entity.id
_entity.type
_entity.pdbx_description
1 polymer ?
#
loop_
_entity_poly.entity_id
_entity_poly.type
_entity_poly.pdbx_seq_one_letter_code
_entity_poly.pdbx_strand_id
1 'polypeptide(L)'
;MWFIKRGLRLTGTHAVLSIVLFIFFPSLFSIFENNQIYQWLIGVVYMAVFWFIIYIDMSARGLDDCKKGIYNVYNGFITGLIASIPAIVLYVLAMTYQPAPNQVNWFSTALRVWLIPYTKIFITFDKSATMKHLMPGIAIIPIILFVLGSGISYIDGFRRRKKILDIIGQSNALKAEKSKVNPNL
;
A
#
# COMPACT_ATOMS: atom_id res chain seq x y z
N MET A 1 10.04 20.38 1.85
CA MET A 1 10.77 19.27 2.50
C MET A 1 9.88 18.25 3.21
N TRP A 2 8.79 18.67 3.88
CA TRP A 2 7.90 17.78 4.64
C TRP A 2 7.24 16.65 3.82
N PHE A 3 6.76 16.95 2.60
CA PHE A 3 6.18 15.94 1.69
C PHE A 3 7.18 14.87 1.26
N ILE A 4 8.42 15.26 1.00
CA ILE A 4 9.50 14.34 0.61
C ILE A 4 9.79 13.35 1.74
N LYS A 5 9.93 13.84 2.98
CA LYS A 5 10.13 12.98 4.16
C LYS A 5 9.01 11.96 4.33
N ARG A 6 7.77 12.34 4.00
CA ARG A 6 6.59 11.46 4.11
C ARG A 6 6.55 10.41 3.04
N GLY A 7 6.78 10.81 1.79
CA GLY A 7 6.90 9.91 0.66
C GLY A 7 7.98 8.88 0.92
N LEU A 8 9.19 9.31 1.30
CA LEU A 8 10.30 8.43 1.67
C LEU A 8 9.95 7.45 2.79
N ARG A 9 9.22 7.90 3.82
CA ARG A 9 8.77 6.99 4.87
C ARG A 9 7.79 5.93 4.35
N LEU A 10 6.84 6.30 3.49
CA LEU A 10 5.91 5.35 2.87
C LEU A 10 6.64 4.41 1.90
N THR A 11 7.63 4.91 1.15
CA THR A 11 8.54 4.09 0.34
C THR A 11 9.26 3.07 1.22
N GLY A 12 9.74 3.49 2.39
CA GLY A 12 10.37 2.60 3.38
C GLY A 12 9.41 1.50 3.85
N THR A 13 8.17 1.86 4.21
CA THR A 13 7.11 0.88 4.54
C THR A 13 6.93 -0.13 3.41
N HIS A 14 6.77 0.36 2.17
CA HIS A 14 6.63 -0.50 1.00
C HIS A 14 7.83 -1.41 0.79
N ALA A 15 9.06 -0.88 0.87
CA ALA A 15 10.29 -1.64 0.66
C ALA A 15 10.43 -2.77 1.69
N VAL A 16 10.18 -2.48 2.97
CA VAL A 16 10.20 -3.50 4.03
C VAL A 16 9.16 -4.58 3.76
N LEU A 17 7.93 -4.20 3.37
CA LEU A 17 6.89 -5.16 3.03
C LEU A 17 7.27 -6.02 1.83
N SER A 18 7.83 -5.43 0.79
CA SER A 18 8.29 -6.17 -0.39
C SER A 18 9.36 -7.19 -0.02
N ILE A 19 10.33 -6.83 0.83
CA ILE A 19 11.36 -7.75 1.32
C ILE A 19 10.75 -8.89 2.12
N VAL A 20 9.87 -8.58 3.09
CA VAL A 20 9.22 -9.58 3.93
C VAL A 20 8.42 -10.57 3.07
N LEU A 21 7.54 -10.06 2.20
CA LEU A 21 6.70 -10.90 1.33
C LEU A 21 7.55 -11.72 0.35
N PHE A 22 8.65 -11.16 -0.15
CA PHE A 22 9.58 -11.87 -1.02
C PHE A 22 10.28 -13.03 -0.30
N ILE A 23 10.71 -12.84 0.95
CA ILE A 23 11.32 -13.92 1.76
C ILE A 23 10.34 -15.07 1.99
N PHE A 24 9.07 -14.76 2.27
CA PHE A 24 8.05 -15.79 2.48
C PHE A 24 7.54 -16.43 1.19
N PHE A 25 7.81 -15.83 0.02
CA PHE A 25 7.24 -16.27 -1.25
C PHE A 25 7.56 -17.74 -1.59
N PRO A 26 8.83 -18.20 -1.56
CA PRO A 26 9.15 -19.59 -1.86
C PRO A 26 8.44 -20.56 -0.89
N SER A 27 8.46 -20.25 0.41
CA SER A 27 7.88 -21.11 1.44
C SER A 27 6.37 -21.25 1.31
N LEU A 28 5.66 -20.16 1.00
CA LEU A 28 4.20 -20.19 0.92
C LEU A 28 3.70 -20.71 -0.43
N PHE A 29 4.37 -20.40 -1.54
CA PHE A 29 3.94 -20.85 -2.86
C PHE A 29 4.38 -22.30 -3.17
N SER A 30 5.35 -22.88 -2.44
CA SER A 30 5.79 -24.28 -2.66
C SER A 30 4.94 -25.36 -1.97
N ILE A 31 4.22 -25.04 -0.89
CA ILE A 31 3.49 -26.04 -0.07
C ILE A 31 2.51 -26.88 -0.91
N PHE A 32 1.70 -26.23 -1.74
CA PHE A 32 0.80 -26.91 -2.67
C PHE A 32 0.94 -26.32 -4.08
N GLU A 33 2.12 -26.48 -4.68
CA GLU A 33 2.49 -25.87 -5.97
C GLU A 33 1.46 -26.16 -7.09
N ASN A 34 0.92 -27.38 -7.13
CA ASN A 34 -0.02 -27.81 -8.17
C ASN A 34 -1.47 -27.35 -7.94
N ASN A 35 -1.82 -26.89 -6.72
CA ASN A 35 -3.19 -26.50 -6.40
C ASN A 35 -3.44 -25.02 -6.73
N GLN A 36 -4.05 -24.74 -7.89
CA GLN A 36 -4.28 -23.36 -8.32
C GLN A 36 -5.14 -22.56 -7.35
N ILE A 37 -6.13 -23.16 -6.69
CA ILE A 37 -6.99 -22.48 -5.72
C ILE A 37 -6.14 -22.01 -4.54
N TYR A 38 -5.28 -22.89 -4.01
CA TYR A 38 -4.35 -22.54 -2.94
C TYR A 38 -3.40 -21.40 -3.37
N GLN A 39 -2.81 -21.48 -4.56
CA GLN A 39 -1.89 -20.46 -5.07
C GLN A 39 -2.56 -19.09 -5.20
N TRP A 40 -3.82 -19.05 -5.65
CA TRP A 40 -4.60 -17.82 -5.73
C TRP A 40 -5.01 -17.30 -4.35
N LEU A 41 -5.38 -18.17 -3.43
CA LEU A 41 -5.68 -17.80 -2.05
C LEU A 41 -4.47 -17.11 -1.39
N ILE A 42 -3.28 -17.70 -1.49
CA ILE A 42 -2.04 -17.08 -0.98
C ILE A 42 -1.77 -15.74 -1.69
N GLY A 43 -1.96 -15.66 -3.00
CA GLY A 43 -1.84 -14.40 -3.75
C GLY A 43 -2.78 -13.30 -3.24
N VAL A 44 -4.03 -13.63 -2.93
CA VAL A 44 -5.00 -12.70 -2.33
C VAL A 44 -4.57 -12.29 -0.92
N VAL A 45 -4.08 -13.23 -0.11
CA VAL A 45 -3.53 -12.94 1.24
C VAL A 45 -2.36 -11.96 1.15
N TYR A 46 -1.45 -12.14 0.19
CA TYR A 46 -0.33 -11.22 -0.04
C TYR A 46 -0.81 -9.80 -0.33
N MET A 47 -1.77 -9.66 -1.26
CA MET A 47 -2.39 -8.36 -1.57
C MET A 47 -3.09 -7.77 -0.35
N ALA A 48 -3.84 -8.57 0.40
CA ALA A 48 -4.59 -8.12 1.57
C ALA A 48 -3.67 -7.61 2.69
N VAL A 49 -2.62 -8.36 3.03
CA VAL A 49 -1.62 -7.96 4.04
C VAL A 49 -0.92 -6.67 3.63
N PHE A 50 -0.49 -6.58 2.38
CA PHE A 50 0.13 -5.38 1.85
C PHE A 50 -0.80 -4.17 1.98
N TRP A 51 -2.03 -4.27 1.48
CA TRP A 51 -3.00 -3.18 1.50
C TRP A 51 -3.43 -2.79 2.91
N PHE A 52 -3.55 -3.76 3.82
CA PHE A 52 -3.88 -3.51 5.21
C PHE A 52 -2.82 -2.65 5.90
N ILE A 53 -1.54 -2.93 5.65
CA ILE A 53 -0.44 -2.18 6.26
C ILE A 53 -0.33 -0.77 5.67
N ILE A 54 -0.48 -0.63 4.35
CA ILE A 54 -0.55 0.69 3.69
C ILE A 54 -1.74 1.50 4.24
N TYR A 55 -2.88 0.86 4.43
CA TYR A 55 -4.07 1.48 5.01
C TYR A 55 -3.81 2.00 6.42
N ILE A 56 -3.23 1.19 7.31
CA ILE A 56 -2.92 1.59 8.68
C ILE A 56 -1.94 2.77 8.70
N ASP A 57 -0.84 2.70 7.95
CA ASP A 57 0.18 3.76 7.92
C ASP A 57 -0.44 5.08 7.42
N MET A 58 -1.16 5.05 6.30
CA MET A 58 -1.73 6.27 5.72
C MET A 58 -2.89 6.84 6.54
N SER A 59 -3.76 6.00 7.09
CA SER A 59 -4.87 6.45 7.94
C SER A 59 -4.36 7.04 9.26
N ALA A 60 -3.33 6.45 9.88
CA ALA A 60 -2.69 7.01 11.06
C ALA A 60 -2.08 8.39 10.78
N ARG A 61 -1.46 8.57 9.61
CA ARG A 61 -0.92 9.87 9.18
C ARG A 61 -2.01 10.90 8.95
N GLY A 62 -3.10 10.53 8.30
CA GLY A 62 -4.26 11.42 8.13
C GLY A 62 -4.79 11.91 9.46
N LEU A 63 -4.90 11.01 10.44
CA LEU A 63 -5.32 11.35 11.80
C LEU A 63 -4.35 12.33 12.48
N ASP A 64 -3.04 12.10 12.39
CA ASP A 64 -2.03 12.97 12.97
C ASP A 64 -2.00 14.36 12.34
N ASP A 65 -2.28 14.46 11.04
CA ASP A 65 -2.41 15.76 10.36
C ASP A 65 -3.66 16.51 10.78
N CYS A 66 -4.77 15.81 10.98
CA CYS A 66 -5.96 16.41 11.54
C CYS A 66 -5.71 16.93 12.97
N LYS A 67 -4.87 16.27 13.77
CA LYS A 67 -4.48 16.76 15.11
C LYS A 67 -3.64 18.04 15.03
N LYS A 68 -2.81 18.17 14.00
CA LYS A 68 -1.86 19.29 13.81
C LYS A 68 -2.44 20.46 13.02
N GLY A 69 -3.68 20.37 12.54
CA GLY A 69 -4.33 21.43 11.74
C GLY A 69 -3.76 21.59 10.32
N ILE A 70 -3.01 20.61 9.83
CA ILE A 70 -2.34 20.66 8.50
C ILE A 70 -2.90 19.62 7.51
N TYR A 71 -4.07 19.07 7.84
CA TYR A 71 -4.73 18.08 6.99
C TYR A 71 -5.20 18.70 5.68
N ASN A 72 -4.77 18.12 4.57
CA ASN A 72 -5.34 18.35 3.26
C ASN A 72 -5.52 17.00 2.55
N VAL A 73 -6.67 16.79 1.92
CA VAL A 73 -7.04 15.56 1.21
C VAL A 73 -5.96 15.13 0.20
N TYR A 74 -5.36 16.09 -0.50
CA TYR A 74 -4.33 15.82 -1.50
C TYR A 74 -3.01 15.29 -0.92
N ASN A 75 -2.75 15.48 0.38
CA ASN A 75 -1.51 15.05 1.02
C ASN A 75 -1.31 13.53 0.89
N GLY A 76 -2.39 12.74 0.97
CA GLY A 76 -2.33 11.29 0.80
C GLY A 76 -1.91 10.87 -0.61
N PHE A 77 -2.50 11.51 -1.63
CA PHE A 77 -2.18 11.24 -3.03
C PHE A 77 -0.76 11.68 -3.39
N ILE A 78 -0.33 12.87 -2.94
CA ILE A 78 1.04 13.36 -3.15
C ILE A 78 2.06 12.41 -2.50
N THR A 79 1.77 11.94 -1.28
CA THR A 79 2.63 10.98 -0.59
C THR A 79 2.70 9.66 -1.37
N GLY A 80 1.57 9.17 -1.89
CA GLY A 80 1.51 7.99 -2.76
C GLY A 80 2.30 8.15 -4.06
N LEU A 81 2.20 9.32 -4.72
CA LEU A 81 2.97 9.64 -5.93
C LEU A 81 4.47 9.57 -5.68
N ILE A 82 4.95 10.25 -4.61
CA ILE A 82 6.37 10.22 -4.25
C ILE A 82 6.81 8.79 -3.93
N ALA A 83 5.97 8.03 -3.20
CA ALA A 83 6.30 6.66 -2.85
C ALA A 83 6.29 5.68 -4.03
N SER A 84 5.61 6.04 -5.12
CA SER A 84 5.55 5.25 -6.36
C SER A 84 6.76 5.45 -7.26
N ILE A 85 7.61 6.45 -7.00
CA ILE A 85 8.77 6.78 -7.86
C ILE A 85 9.65 5.56 -8.15
N PRO A 86 10.06 4.72 -7.17
CA PRO A 86 10.88 3.55 -7.47
C PRO A 86 10.19 2.57 -8.43
N ALA A 87 8.89 2.35 -8.26
CA ALA A 87 8.12 1.45 -9.14
C ALA A 87 8.00 2.03 -10.56
N ILE A 88 7.78 3.34 -10.69
CA ILE A 88 7.71 4.03 -11.99
C ILE A 88 9.06 3.95 -12.72
N VAL A 89 10.16 4.21 -12.02
CA VAL A 89 11.52 4.12 -12.59
C VAL A 89 11.79 2.69 -13.06
N LEU A 90 11.51 1.69 -12.23
CA LEU A 90 11.66 0.28 -12.61
C LEU A 90 10.76 -0.12 -13.78
N TYR A 91 9.53 0.39 -13.82
CA TYR A 91 8.58 0.15 -14.91
C TYR A 91 9.07 0.72 -16.23
N VAL A 92 9.49 1.99 -16.25
CA VAL A 92 10.03 2.62 -17.46
C VAL A 92 11.27 1.88 -17.95
N LEU A 93 12.22 1.56 -17.06
CA LEU A 93 13.41 0.79 -17.42
C LEU A 93 13.08 -0.61 -17.91
N ALA A 94 12.10 -1.30 -17.31
CA ALA A 94 11.66 -2.62 -17.77
C ALA A 94 11.02 -2.58 -19.15
N MET A 95 10.33 -1.49 -19.50
CA MET A 95 9.69 -1.28 -20.81
C MET A 95 10.69 -0.86 -21.90
N THR A 96 11.70 -0.06 -21.57
CA THR A 96 12.65 0.49 -22.55
C THR A 96 13.90 -0.36 -22.73
N TYR A 97 14.28 -1.15 -21.74
CA TYR A 97 15.45 -2.01 -21.82
C TYR A 97 15.16 -3.23 -22.71
N GLN A 98 15.87 -3.30 -23.84
CA GLN A 98 15.85 -4.44 -24.76
C GLN A 98 17.09 -5.31 -24.51
N PRO A 99 16.97 -6.39 -23.72
CA PRO A 99 18.10 -7.30 -23.49
C PRO A 99 18.51 -8.00 -24.80
N ALA A 100 19.80 -8.29 -24.96
CA ALA A 100 20.29 -9.12 -26.06
C ALA A 100 19.70 -10.54 -25.98
N PRO A 101 19.76 -11.34 -27.06
CA PRO A 101 19.34 -12.74 -27.01
C PRO A 101 19.98 -13.48 -25.82
N ASN A 102 19.17 -14.21 -25.05
CA ASN A 102 19.55 -14.93 -23.82
C ASN A 102 19.92 -14.06 -22.60
N GLN A 103 19.69 -12.74 -22.63
CA GLN A 103 19.85 -11.89 -21.44
C GLN A 103 18.54 -11.69 -20.68
N VAL A 104 18.64 -11.66 -19.36
CA VAL A 104 17.51 -11.41 -18.45
C VAL A 104 17.29 -9.91 -18.30
N ASN A 105 16.05 -9.46 -18.45
CA ASN A 105 15.67 -8.09 -18.09
C ASN A 105 15.59 -7.96 -16.56
N TRP A 106 16.72 -7.60 -15.93
CA TRP A 106 16.81 -7.41 -14.48
C TRP A 106 15.89 -6.31 -13.94
N PHE A 107 15.53 -5.30 -14.75
CA PHE A 107 14.56 -4.28 -14.35
C PHE A 107 13.15 -4.85 -14.21
N SER A 108 12.76 -5.76 -15.13
CA SER A 108 11.50 -6.50 -15.00
C SER A 108 11.48 -7.38 -13.76
N THR A 109 12.60 -8.07 -13.47
CA THR A 109 12.74 -8.87 -12.25
C THR A 109 12.63 -8.01 -10.99
N ALA A 110 13.37 -6.92 -10.92
CA ALA A 110 13.33 -5.98 -9.79
C ALA A 110 11.94 -5.36 -9.62
N LEU A 111 11.24 -5.04 -10.71
CA LEU A 111 9.86 -4.54 -10.68
C LEU A 111 8.91 -5.58 -10.08
N ARG A 112 9.05 -6.86 -10.42
CA ARG A 112 8.24 -7.94 -9.84
C ARG A 112 8.53 -8.15 -8.35
N VAL A 113 9.78 -8.00 -7.93
CA VAL A 113 10.14 -8.04 -6.49
C VAL A 113 9.58 -6.84 -5.75
N TRP A 114 9.64 -5.65 -6.34
CA TRP A 114 9.02 -4.46 -5.76
C TRP A 114 7.51 -4.67 -5.61
N LEU A 115 6.85 -5.11 -6.68
CA LEU A 115 5.41 -5.38 -6.74
C LEU A 115 5.07 -6.83 -6.33
N ILE A 116 5.83 -7.43 -5.42
CA ILE A 116 5.63 -8.82 -4.96
C ILE A 116 4.21 -9.14 -4.47
N PRO A 117 3.41 -8.22 -3.88
CA PRO A 117 2.03 -8.55 -3.51
C PRO A 117 1.20 -9.03 -4.71
N TYR A 118 1.56 -8.62 -5.93
CA TYR A 118 0.86 -8.94 -7.17
C TYR A 118 1.53 -10.07 -7.97
N THR A 119 2.53 -10.75 -7.40
CA THR A 119 3.33 -11.77 -8.09
C THR A 119 2.50 -12.89 -8.74
N LYS A 120 1.43 -13.35 -8.07
CA LYS A 120 0.55 -14.38 -8.64
C LYS A 120 -0.15 -13.91 -9.91
N ILE A 121 -0.54 -12.63 -9.98
CA ILE A 121 -1.09 -12.03 -11.20
C ILE A 121 -0.01 -12.04 -12.29
N PHE A 122 1.18 -11.53 -12.00
CA PHE A 122 2.27 -11.47 -12.98
C PHE A 122 2.67 -12.85 -13.51
N ILE A 123 2.81 -13.85 -12.64
CA ILE A 123 3.12 -15.23 -13.03
C ILE A 123 2.02 -15.81 -13.93
N THR A 124 0.75 -15.49 -13.65
CA THR A 124 -0.37 -15.97 -14.47
C THR A 124 -0.35 -15.36 -15.87
N PHE A 125 -0.07 -14.05 -15.98
CA PHE A 125 0.06 -13.38 -17.28
C PHE A 125 1.27 -13.88 -18.07
N ASP A 126 2.41 -14.06 -17.40
CA ASP A 126 3.67 -14.50 -18.02
C ASP A 126 3.62 -15.95 -18.53
N LYS A 127 2.90 -16.83 -17.82
CA LYS A 127 2.68 -18.23 -18.23
C LYS A 127 1.60 -18.41 -19.30
N SER A 128 0.75 -17.40 -19.54
CA SER A 128 -0.34 -17.49 -20.50
C SER A 128 0.15 -17.28 -21.93
N ALA A 129 -0.15 -18.22 -22.83
CA ALA A 129 0.20 -18.12 -24.25
C ALA A 129 -0.42 -16.88 -24.93
N THR A 130 -1.60 -16.44 -24.48
CA THR A 130 -2.31 -15.31 -25.06
C THR A 130 -1.97 -13.98 -24.38
N MET A 131 -1.61 -13.98 -23.10
CA MET A 131 -1.46 -12.75 -22.30
C MET A 131 -0.01 -12.37 -21.99
N LYS A 132 0.98 -13.19 -22.36
CA LYS A 132 2.40 -12.93 -22.08
C LYS A 132 2.88 -11.57 -22.59
N HIS A 133 2.38 -11.12 -23.74
CA HIS A 133 2.74 -9.84 -24.35
C HIS A 133 2.35 -8.61 -23.49
N LEU A 134 1.46 -8.78 -22.51
CA LEU A 134 1.06 -7.71 -21.59
C LEU A 134 2.10 -7.47 -20.49
N MET A 135 3.07 -8.37 -20.30
CA MET A 135 4.20 -8.15 -19.40
C MET A 135 5.34 -7.40 -20.12
N PRO A 136 5.94 -6.36 -19.50
CA PRO A 136 5.70 -5.85 -18.16
C PRO A 136 4.61 -4.77 -18.05
N GLY A 137 3.95 -4.40 -19.16
CA GLY A 137 2.95 -3.31 -19.23
C GLY A 137 1.87 -3.34 -18.15
N ILE A 138 1.34 -4.52 -17.78
CA ILE A 138 0.29 -4.65 -16.76
C ILE A 138 0.73 -4.18 -15.35
N ALA A 139 2.03 -4.09 -15.09
CA ALA A 139 2.57 -3.58 -13.82
C ALA A 139 2.21 -2.12 -13.55
N ILE A 140 1.75 -1.35 -14.54
CA ILE A 140 1.25 0.01 -14.34
C ILE A 140 -0.01 0.05 -13.46
N ILE A 141 -0.86 -0.97 -13.52
CA ILE A 141 -2.12 -1.04 -12.78
C ILE A 141 -1.88 -0.96 -11.26
N PRO A 142 -1.08 -1.85 -10.65
CA PRO A 142 -0.80 -1.79 -9.22
C PRO A 142 -0.08 -0.50 -8.81
N ILE A 143 0.73 0.11 -9.69
CA ILE A 143 1.38 1.41 -9.41
C ILE A 143 0.33 2.52 -9.28
N ILE A 144 -0.62 2.60 -10.20
CA ILE A 144 -1.71 3.58 -10.15
C ILE A 144 -2.60 3.31 -8.93
N LEU A 145 -2.98 2.05 -8.71
CA LEU A 145 -3.77 1.66 -7.55
C LEU A 145 -3.09 2.06 -6.25
N PHE A 146 -1.77 1.90 -6.13
CA PHE A 146 -1.01 2.29 -4.95
C PHE A 146 -1.17 3.77 -4.61
N VAL A 147 -1.11 4.67 -5.61
CA VAL A 147 -1.35 6.11 -5.41
C VAL A 147 -2.77 6.35 -4.91
N LEU A 148 -3.76 5.76 -5.56
CA LEU A 148 -5.17 5.93 -5.21
C LEU A 148 -5.47 5.39 -3.81
N GLY A 149 -5.02 4.18 -3.51
CA GLY A 149 -5.25 3.54 -2.22
C GLY A 149 -4.51 4.24 -1.07
N SER A 150 -3.33 4.80 -1.32
CA SER A 150 -2.65 5.66 -0.35
C SER A 150 -3.45 6.92 -0.04
N GLY A 151 -4.02 7.57 -1.07
CA GLY A 151 -4.90 8.73 -0.93
C GLY A 151 -6.19 8.42 -0.18
N ILE A 152 -6.90 7.36 -0.58
CA ILE A 152 -8.15 6.92 0.06
C ILE A 152 -7.91 6.54 1.52
N SER A 153 -6.83 5.81 1.80
CA SER A 153 -6.48 5.41 3.17
C SER A 153 -6.18 6.62 4.06
N TYR A 154 -5.53 7.64 3.52
CA TYR A 154 -5.28 8.90 4.23
C TYR A 154 -6.58 9.64 4.60
N ILE A 155 -7.57 9.65 3.71
CA ILE A 155 -8.88 10.29 3.96
C ILE A 155 -9.59 9.68 5.16
N ASP A 156 -9.42 8.37 5.40
CA ASP A 156 -10.00 7.72 6.57
C ASP A 156 -9.47 8.28 7.90
N GLY A 157 -8.26 8.87 7.92
CA GLY A 157 -7.73 9.56 9.09
C GLY A 157 -8.62 10.71 9.57
N PHE A 158 -9.27 11.43 8.65
CA PHE A 158 -10.26 12.47 9.00
C PHE A 158 -11.50 11.88 9.66
N ARG A 159 -12.01 10.75 9.13
CA ARG A 159 -13.17 10.04 9.73
C ARG A 159 -12.85 9.57 11.14
N ARG A 160 -11.63 9.07 11.36
CA ARG A 160 -11.15 8.67 12.70
C ARG A 160 -11.05 9.86 13.64
N ARG A 161 -10.54 11.01 13.19
CA ARG A 161 -10.49 12.24 13.99
C ARG A 161 -11.88 12.67 14.43
N LYS A 162 -12.85 12.69 13.52
CA LYS A 162 -14.24 13.06 13.83
C LYS A 162 -14.83 12.17 14.93
N LYS A 163 -14.72 10.84 14.77
CA LYS A 163 -15.17 9.89 15.81
C LYS A 163 -14.54 10.14 17.18
N ILE A 164 -13.23 10.43 17.23
CA ILE A 164 -12.54 10.73 18.48
C ILE A 164 -13.08 12.02 19.12
N LEU A 165 -13.29 13.07 18.33
CA LEU A 165 -13.86 14.33 18.82
C LEU A 165 -15.30 14.17 19.32
N ASP A 166 -16.11 13.39 18.61
CA ASP A 166 -17.49 13.10 19.01
C ASP A 166 -17.53 12.37 20.37
N ILE A 167 -16.66 11.38 20.58
CA ILE A 167 -16.53 10.66 21.87
C ILE A 167 -16.07 11.59 22.99
N ILE A 168 -15.12 12.49 22.73
CA ILE A 168 -14.66 13.48 23.71
C ILE A 168 -15.80 14.44 24.07
N GLY A 169 -16.58 14.89 23.08
CA GLY A 169 -17.75 15.73 23.30
C GLY A 169 -18.80 15.06 24.18
N GLN A 170 -19.14 13.80 23.90
CA GLN A 170 -20.07 13.02 24.73
C GLN A 170 -19.56 12.84 26.17
N SER A 171 -18.26 12.54 26.33
CA SER A 171 -17.65 12.40 27.66
C SER A 171 -17.69 13.69 28.47
N ASN A 172 -17.44 14.84 27.83
CA ASN A 172 -17.51 16.14 28.48
C ASN A 172 -18.95 16.54 28.86
N ALA A 173 -19.93 16.22 28.00
CA ALA A 173 -21.34 16.44 28.31
C ALA A 173 -21.79 15.62 29.54
N LEU A 174 -21.42 14.34 29.61
CA LEU A 174 -21.71 13.48 30.76
C LEU A 174 -21.05 13.99 32.06
N LYS A 175 -19.82 14.51 31.98
CA LYS A 175 -19.17 15.14 33.14
C LYS A 175 -19.93 16.38 33.61
N ALA A 176 -20.37 17.23 32.68
CA ALA A 176 -21.13 18.43 32.99
C ALA A 176 -22.54 18.15 33.54
N GLU A 177 -23.14 17.00 33.19
CA GLU A 177 -24.39 16.55 33.82
C GLU A 177 -24.15 15.99 35.22
N LYS A 178 -23.10 15.18 35.43
CA LYS A 178 -22.77 14.63 36.74
C LYS A 178 -22.45 15.72 37.77
N SER A 179 -21.74 16.78 37.37
CA SER A 179 -21.44 17.91 38.26
C SER A 179 -22.68 18.71 38.68
N LYS A 180 -23.79 18.62 37.94
CA LYS A 180 -25.08 19.23 38.34
C LYS A 180 -25.84 18.39 39.37
N VAL A 181 -25.60 17.08 39.42
CA VAL A 181 -26.30 16.14 40.33
C VAL A 181 -25.55 16.01 41.67
N ASN A 182 -24.24 16.19 41.69
CA ASN A 182 -23.45 16.15 42.92
C ASN A 182 -22.40 17.28 42.93
N PRO A 183 -22.69 18.44 43.55
CA PRO A 183 -21.82 19.63 43.49
C PRO A 183 -20.52 19.51 44.31
N ASN A 184 -20.31 18.41 45.03
CA ASN A 184 -19.18 18.21 45.96
C ASN A 184 -18.11 17.20 45.45
N LEU A 185 -18.04 16.97 44.13
CA LEU A 185 -17.00 16.19 43.44
C LEU A 185 -16.37 17.04 42.33
#